data_AF-A0A2S1ER63-F1
#
_entry.id   AF-A0A2S1ER63-F1
#
_cell.length_a   1.000
_cell.length_b   1.000
_cell.length_c   1.000
_cell.angle_alpha   90.00
_cell.angle_beta   90.00
_cell.angle_gamma   90.00
#
_symmetry.space_group_name_H-M   'P 1'
#
loop_
_entity.id
_entity.type
_entity.pdbx_description
1 polymer ?
#
loop_
_entity_poly.entity_id
_entity_poly.type
_entity_poly.pdbx_seq_one_letter_code
_entity_poly.pdbx_strand_id
1 'polypeptide(L)'
;MSILLTGDQYDKIVVVRTRDVNYRKKPSSSAVKKLYNMVYKDYPEFVKAGIDRPLLYNQQIAEINRLAREGKIFNIAPSKPIKIKRIEGNIKKIRALYETSRKEGEKIVPTLVGYLTN
;
A
#
# COMPACT_ATOMS: atom_id res chain seq x y z
N MET A 1 -2.98 7.12 2.10
CA MET A 1 -3.07 6.71 0.69
C MET A 1 -4.45 6.12 0.57
N SER A 2 -5.43 6.99 0.34
CA SER A 2 -6.78 6.55 -0.02
C SER A 2 -6.73 6.27 -1.51
N ILE A 3 -7.00 5.03 -1.88
CA ILE A 3 -7.09 4.63 -3.27
C ILE A 3 -8.56 4.79 -3.64
N LEU A 4 -8.88 5.94 -4.24
CA LEU A 4 -10.16 6.20 -4.91
C LEU A 4 -10.05 5.57 -6.29
N LEU A 5 -10.44 4.30 -6.41
CA LEU A 5 -10.66 3.64 -7.69
C LEU A 5 -12.13 3.83 -8.07
N THR A 6 -12.52 5.08 -8.30
CA THR A 6 -13.79 5.40 -8.97
C THR A 6 -13.49 5.49 -10.45
N GLY A 7 -13.76 4.39 -11.14
CA GLY A 7 -13.32 4.12 -12.51
C GLY A 7 -14.32 4.56 -13.56
N ASP A 8 -14.37 5.86 -13.84
CA ASP A 8 -15.08 6.39 -15.02
C ASP A 8 -14.12 7.04 -16.05
N GLN A 9 -12.79 7.00 -15.83
CA GLN A 9 -11.84 7.74 -16.68
C GLN A 9 -10.64 6.91 -17.20
N TYR A 10 -10.48 5.64 -16.80
CA TYR A 10 -9.34 4.82 -17.22
C TYR A 10 -9.73 3.36 -17.46
N ASP A 11 -9.35 2.82 -18.62
CA ASP A 11 -9.62 1.42 -19.01
C ASP A 11 -8.68 0.43 -18.33
N LYS A 12 -7.46 0.86 -18.01
CA LYS A 12 -6.40 0.04 -17.42
C LYS A 12 -5.77 0.73 -16.22
N ILE A 13 -5.85 0.08 -15.07
CA ILE A 13 -5.31 0.61 -13.81
C ILE A 13 -4.11 -0.22 -13.37
N VAL A 14 -3.01 0.45 -13.03
CA VAL A 14 -1.80 -0.16 -12.47
C VAL A 14 -1.55 0.42 -11.08
N VAL A 15 -1.44 -0.46 -10.08
CA VAL A 15 -1.19 -0.10 -8.69
C VAL A 15 0.20 -0.56 -8.29
N VAL A 16 1.07 0.37 -7.89
CA VAL A 16 2.42 0.07 -7.39
C VAL A 16 2.47 0.28 -5.89
N ARG A 17 2.87 -0.76 -5.15
CA ARG A 17 2.96 -0.75 -3.69
C ARG A 17 4.39 -0.96 -3.22
N THR A 18 4.74 -0.31 -2.12
CA THR A 18 6.06 -0.40 -1.48
C THR A 18 6.10 -1.40 -0.32
N ARG A 19 4.98 -2.09 -0.06
CA ARG A 19 4.88 -3.16 0.94
C ARG A 19 4.45 -4.44 0.25
N ASP A 20 4.89 -5.55 0.82
CA ASP A 20 4.56 -6.86 0.30
C ASP A 20 3.05 -7.12 0.31
N VAL A 21 2.61 -8.05 -0.52
CA VAL A 21 1.18 -8.39 -0.72
C VAL A 21 0.46 -8.81 0.57
N ASN A 22 1.21 -9.33 1.53
CA ASN A 22 0.69 -9.85 2.80
C ASN A 22 0.75 -8.82 3.93
N TYR A 23 1.30 -7.63 3.69
CA TYR A 23 1.40 -6.59 4.71
C TYR A 23 0.03 -6.17 5.24
N ARG A 24 -0.10 -6.13 6.57
CA ARG A 24 -1.28 -5.61 7.28
C ARG A 24 -0.85 -4.64 8.37
N LYS A 25 -1.54 -3.53 8.49
CA LYS A 25 -1.35 -2.60 9.61
C LYS A 25 -2.01 -3.16 10.86
N LYS A 26 -1.29 -3.08 11.98
CA LYS A 26 -1.86 -3.39 13.28
C LYS A 26 -2.90 -2.33 13.66
N PRO A 27 -4.00 -2.71 14.34
CA PRO A 27 -4.94 -1.75 14.89
C PRO A 27 -4.26 -0.73 15.81
N SER A 28 -4.81 0.47 15.88
CA SER A 28 -4.37 1.51 16.81
C SER A 28 -4.48 0.98 18.25
N SER A 29 -3.40 1.10 19.03
CA SER A 29 -3.37 0.63 20.42
C SER A 29 -4.29 1.46 21.31
N SER A 30 -4.71 0.91 22.46
CA SER A 30 -5.57 1.61 23.41
C SER A 30 -4.97 2.94 23.88
N ALA A 31 -3.64 3.00 24.07
CA ALA A 31 -2.94 4.24 24.42
C ALA A 31 -3.06 5.30 23.31
N VAL A 32 -2.89 4.92 22.05
CA VAL A 32 -3.06 5.82 20.90
C VAL A 32 -4.50 6.30 20.79
N LYS A 33 -5.48 5.40 20.95
CA LYS A 33 -6.91 5.77 20.94
C LYS A 33 -7.21 6.81 22.02
N LYS A 34 -6.73 6.60 23.25
CA LYS A 34 -6.92 7.54 24.36
C LYS A 34 -6.28 8.90 24.07
N LEU A 35 -5.07 8.91 23.52
CA LEU A 35 -4.38 10.14 23.14
C LEU A 35 -5.17 10.93 22.08
N TYR A 36 -5.68 10.28 21.04
CA TYR A 36 -6.51 10.93 20.02
C TYR A 36 -7.76 11.58 20.63
N ASN A 37 -8.50 10.83 21.46
CA ASN A 37 -9.70 11.34 22.13
C ASN A 37 -9.42 12.52 23.07
N MET A 38 -8.23 12.59 23.68
CA MET A 38 -7.86 13.67 24.59
C MET A 38 -7.40 14.93 23.84
N VAL A 39 -6.50 14.78 22.86
CA VAL A 39 -5.86 15.91 22.17
C VAL A 39 -6.80 16.54 21.14
N TYR A 40 -7.61 15.73 20.46
CA TYR A 40 -8.49 16.17 19.39
C TYR A 40 -9.96 16.05 19.76
N LYS A 41 -10.31 16.26 21.04
CA LYS A 41 -11.67 16.12 21.57
C LYS A 41 -12.70 16.98 20.81
N ASP A 42 -12.29 18.15 20.33
CA ASP A 42 -13.14 19.09 19.61
C ASP A 42 -13.36 18.68 18.13
N TYR A 43 -12.69 17.61 17.67
CA TYR A 43 -12.72 17.10 16.30
C TYR A 43 -13.04 15.59 16.25
N PRO A 44 -14.28 15.19 16.60
CA PRO A 44 -14.65 13.77 16.73
C PRO A 44 -14.47 12.97 15.43
N GLU A 45 -14.76 13.57 14.27
CA GLU A 45 -14.56 12.90 12.97
C GLU A 45 -13.07 12.66 12.66
N PHE A 46 -12.20 13.60 13.06
CA PHE A 46 -10.76 13.42 12.91
C PHE A 46 -10.24 12.31 13.84
N VAL A 47 -10.73 12.26 15.08
CA VAL A 47 -10.42 11.18 16.04
C VAL A 47 -10.78 9.82 15.45
N LYS A 48 -12.02 9.68 14.95
CA LYS A 48 -12.49 8.46 14.33
C LYS A 48 -11.63 8.07 13.13
N ALA A 49 -11.41 8.99 12.18
CA ALA A 49 -10.58 8.74 11.00
C ALA A 49 -9.14 8.36 11.36
N GLY A 50 -8.55 9.02 12.36
CA GLY A 50 -7.20 8.74 12.84
C GLY A 50 -7.06 7.35 13.47
N ILE A 51 -8.03 6.97 14.31
CA ILE A 51 -8.10 5.66 14.97
C ILE A 51 -8.33 4.54 13.95
N ASP A 52 -9.26 4.74 13.01
CA ASP A 52 -9.70 3.75 12.03
C ASP A 52 -8.74 3.61 10.84
N ARG A 53 -7.75 4.50 10.71
CA ARG A 53 -6.81 4.52 9.60
C ARG A 53 -6.13 3.16 9.30
N PRO A 54 -5.69 2.35 10.28
CA PRO A 54 -5.18 1.01 10.00
C PRO A 54 -6.22 0.05 9.42
N LEU A 55 -7.47 0.13 9.90
CA LEU A 55 -8.59 -0.68 9.42
C LEU A 55 -8.92 -0.35 7.96
N LEU A 56 -9.14 0.94 7.66
CA LEU A 56 -9.45 1.40 6.31
C LEU A 56 -8.34 1.04 5.32
N TYR A 57 -7.08 1.20 5.72
CA TYR A 57 -5.94 0.77 4.90
C TYR A 57 -5.99 -0.73 4.60
N ASN A 58 -6.23 -1.57 5.61
CA ASN A 58 -6.29 -3.02 5.40
C ASN A 58 -7.45 -3.42 4.49
N GLN A 59 -8.61 -2.76 4.61
CA GLN A 59 -9.76 -2.96 3.71
C GLN A 59 -9.40 -2.58 2.27
N GLN A 60 -8.75 -1.44 2.05
CA GLN A 60 -8.28 -1.03 0.72
C GLN A 60 -7.29 -2.03 0.12
N ILE A 61 -6.37 -2.58 0.92
CA ILE A 61 -5.44 -3.62 0.46
C ILE A 61 -6.18 -4.91 0.07
N ALA A 62 -7.19 -5.31 0.85
CA ALA A 62 -8.01 -6.47 0.51
C ALA A 62 -8.75 -6.26 -0.83
N GLU A 63 -9.27 -5.06 -1.06
CA GLU A 63 -9.96 -4.71 -2.30
C GLU A 63 -9.00 -4.70 -3.50
N ILE A 64 -7.82 -4.11 -3.38
CA ILE A 64 -6.78 -4.16 -4.42
C ILE A 64 -6.42 -5.62 -4.76
N ASN A 65 -6.25 -6.47 -3.74
CA ASN A 65 -5.93 -7.87 -3.96
C ASN A 65 -7.11 -8.65 -4.59
N ARG A 66 -8.36 -8.24 -4.36
CA ARG A 66 -9.55 -8.81 -5.01
C ARG A 66 -9.61 -8.39 -6.48
N LEU A 67 -9.54 -7.09 -6.76
CA LEU A 67 -9.56 -6.54 -8.12
C LEU A 67 -8.40 -7.07 -8.98
N ALA A 68 -7.22 -7.27 -8.40
CA ALA A 68 -6.08 -7.87 -9.09
C ALA A 68 -6.32 -9.33 -9.46
N ARG A 69 -6.98 -10.11 -8.59
CA ARG A 69 -7.37 -11.50 -8.90
C ARG A 69 -8.46 -11.58 -9.97
N GLU A 70 -9.33 -10.57 -10.03
CA GLU A 70 -10.35 -10.42 -11.07
C GLU A 70 -9.80 -9.88 -12.40
N GLY A 71 -8.50 -9.57 -12.47
CA GLY A 71 -7.88 -8.99 -13.66
C GLY A 71 -8.29 -7.54 -13.96
N LYS A 72 -9.03 -6.88 -13.05
CA LYS A 72 -9.53 -5.50 -13.22
C LYS A 72 -8.44 -4.45 -13.00
N ILE A 73 -7.40 -4.78 -12.23
CA ILE A 73 -6.23 -3.93 -12.01
C ILE A 73 -4.95 -4.77 -12.07
N PHE A 74 -3.83 -4.14 -12.42
CA PHE A 74 -2.51 -4.75 -12.33
C PHE A 74 -1.79 -4.29 -11.06
N ASN A 75 -1.49 -5.21 -10.15
CA ASN A 75 -0.93 -4.87 -8.84
C ASN A 75 0.53 -5.32 -8.71
N ILE A 76 1.43 -4.35 -8.63
CA ILE A 76 2.87 -4.53 -8.42
C ILE A 76 3.17 -4.37 -6.93
N ALA A 77 3.63 -5.43 -6.29
CA ALA A 77 4.07 -5.41 -4.91
C ALA A 77 5.29 -6.32 -4.73
N PRO A 78 6.25 -5.96 -3.85
CA PRO A 78 7.37 -6.83 -3.49
C PRO A 78 6.92 -8.22 -3.08
N SER A 79 7.63 -9.24 -3.55
CA SER A 79 7.38 -10.64 -3.18
C SER A 79 7.69 -10.92 -1.70
N LYS A 80 8.62 -10.14 -1.13
CA LYS A 80 9.12 -10.28 0.24
C LYS A 80 9.02 -8.96 1.01
N PRO A 81 8.88 -9.02 2.34
CA PRO A 81 8.85 -7.81 3.17
C PRO A 81 10.14 -6.98 3.03
N ILE A 82 9.98 -5.68 2.77
CA ILE A 82 11.08 -4.72 2.73
C ILE A 82 11.54 -4.42 4.17
N LYS A 83 12.83 -4.69 4.46
CA LYS A 83 13.46 -4.54 5.78
C LYS A 83 14.21 -3.21 5.99
N ILE A 84 13.89 -2.17 5.22
CA ILE A 84 14.46 -0.82 5.44
C ILE A 84 13.46 0.07 6.19
N LYS A 85 14.00 1.02 6.96
CA LYS A 85 13.19 2.05 7.63
C LYS A 85 12.71 3.09 6.61
N ARG A 86 11.69 3.87 7.00
CA ARG A 86 11.20 5.00 6.17
C ARG A 86 12.29 6.05 5.93
N ILE A 87 13.11 6.30 6.95
CA ILE A 87 14.32 7.11 6.86
C ILE A 87 15.47 6.13 7.10
N GLU A 88 16.18 5.80 6.04
CA GLU A 88 17.32 4.88 6.04
C GLU A 88 18.57 5.66 5.59
N GLY A 89 19.63 5.62 6.38
CA GLY A 89 20.90 6.30 6.08
C GLY A 89 21.97 5.36 5.55
N ASN A 90 21.77 4.04 5.66
CA ASN A 90 22.74 3.06 5.20
C ASN A 90 22.65 2.87 3.68
N ILE A 91 23.59 3.51 2.96
CA ILE A 91 23.69 3.45 1.49
C ILE A 91 23.75 2.01 0.97
N LYS A 92 24.46 1.11 1.66
CA LYS A 92 24.57 -0.31 1.24
C LYS A 92 23.20 -0.99 1.24
N LYS A 93 22.37 -0.75 2.27
CA LYS A 93 21.00 -1.28 2.35
C LYS A 93 20.10 -0.71 1.26
N ILE A 94 20.21 0.60 1.00
CA ILE A 94 19.45 1.28 -0.05
C ILE A 94 19.80 0.71 -1.43
N ARG A 95 21.10 0.59 -1.74
CA ARG A 95 21.57 0.01 -3.00
C ARG A 95 21.12 -1.44 -3.15
N ALA A 96 21.25 -2.27 -2.11
CA ALA A 96 20.79 -3.66 -2.16
C ALA A 96 19.29 -3.78 -2.44
N LEU A 97 18.47 -2.90 -1.84
CA LEU A 97 17.04 -2.84 -2.12
C LEU A 97 16.77 -2.41 -3.58
N TYR A 98 17.46 -1.38 -4.06
CA TYR A 98 17.33 -0.90 -5.43
C TYR A 98 17.63 -2.00 -6.45
N GLU A 99 18.79 -2.66 -6.34
CA GLU A 99 19.20 -3.73 -7.26
C GLU A 99 18.20 -4.90 -7.27
N THR A 100 17.71 -5.28 -6.09
CA THR A 100 16.72 -6.35 -5.96
C THR A 100 15.40 -5.95 -6.61
N SER A 101 14.91 -4.75 -6.32
CA SER A 101 13.62 -4.26 -6.82
C SER A 101 13.67 -4.00 -8.33
N ARG A 102 14.82 -3.58 -8.87
CA ARG A 102 15.03 -3.41 -10.30
C ARG A 102 14.91 -4.75 -11.04
N LYS A 103 15.61 -5.78 -10.56
CA LYS A 103 15.54 -7.14 -11.15
C LYS A 103 14.14 -7.74 -11.04
N GLU A 104 13.43 -7.50 -9.95
CA GLU A 104 12.03 -7.91 -9.83
C GLU A 104 11.14 -7.15 -10.82
N GLY A 105 11.33 -5.84 -10.97
CA GLY A 105 10.62 -5.00 -11.92
C GLY A 105 10.81 -5.44 -13.37
N GLU A 106 12.05 -5.71 -13.79
CA GLU A 106 12.37 -6.20 -15.14
C GLU A 106 11.61 -7.48 -15.50
N LYS A 107 11.39 -8.38 -14.52
CA LYS A 107 10.58 -9.59 -14.72
C LYS A 107 9.08 -9.33 -14.84
N ILE A 108 8.59 -8.24 -14.28
CA ILE A 108 7.16 -7.85 -14.29
C ILE A 108 6.80 -7.13 -15.60
N VAL A 109 7.75 -6.42 -16.21
CA VAL A 109 7.53 -5.60 -17.42
C VAL A 109 6.79 -6.36 -18.54
N PRO A 110 7.17 -7.59 -18.95
CA PRO A 110 6.47 -8.29 -20.03
C PRO A 110 4.98 -8.51 -19.72
N THR A 111 4.66 -8.91 -18.49
CA THR A 111 3.27 -9.14 -18.05
C THR A 111 2.49 -7.83 -17.92
N LEU A 112 3.16 -6.75 -17.51
CA LEU A 112 2.57 -5.41 -17.46
C LEU A 112 2.24 -4.92 -18.88
N VAL A 113 3.16 -5.07 -19.84
CA VAL A 113 2.92 -4.72 -21.23
C VAL A 113 1.73 -5.50 -21.78
N GLY A 114 1.68 -6.83 -21.56
CA GLY A 114 0.53 -7.65 -21.97
C GLY A 114 -0.80 -7.18 -21.37
N TYR A 115 -0.81 -6.75 -20.11
CA TYR A 115 -2.02 -6.20 -19.49
C TYR A 115 -2.48 -4.88 -20.14
N LEU A 116 -1.54 -4.03 -20.57
CA LEU A 116 -1.81 -2.73 -21.16
C LEU A 116 -2.19 -2.79 -22.64
N THR A 117 -1.77 -3.84 -23.37
CA THR A 117 -2.04 -3.99 -24.81
C THR A 117 -3.25 -4.86 -25.14
N ASN A 118 -3.77 -5.61 -24.16
CA ASN A 118 -5.02 -6.38 -24.28
C ASN A 118 -6.23 -5.51 -23.97
#